data_AF-A0A821KMI8-F1
#
_entry.id   AF-A0A821KMI8-F1
#
_cell.length_a   1.000
_cell.length_b   1.000
_cell.length_c   1.000
_cell.angle_alpha   90.00
_cell.angle_beta   90.00
_cell.angle_gamma   90.00
#
_symmetry.space_group_name_H-M   'P 1'
#
loop_
_entity.id
_entity.type
_entity.pdbx_description
1 polymer ?
#
loop_
_entity_poly.entity_id
_entity_poly.type
_entity_poly.pdbx_seq_one_letter_code
_entity_poly.pdbx_strand_id
1 'polypeptide(L)'
;MTFILISFIVLLFIYLFICHYFRFHRVKYILTNYNNVHLDYHKAQAICHLTSALDMPFLSRISTSFALFKTYGIPTISRLLVQTKQLTTLDVAGRRAEDTSVLINEFVFHDFDSHRARMSVARINYLHGLYKNHISNDDMLYTLSVFILEPIRWAKKFEWRSLVSIEEEARFIVWKTIGERMNIENIPLTYREIEKWSEDYEIKHMIYAKNNQICGEATLKLMLSLYPSWMQNFVRQMLISLIDERLRLSMDFEEVPYWIKHFTVIIFNIRAFFLRHCTLPRIYPDDFGQGPTSCPMNKYGRYQRKSYIFEPWYVKETWFYKILPFIRKRPGSMYKSQGFKVEELGPEKFSGKGIEEMKKDAENMKKRAIFQIINQSETSVTFRVDLASQHAKNRIEQENKNVWGTAFDANKHLIGPQNLSGRSVFDIAPLDGVIPPGGKKQLTVIFSPDHDSDFFSDLVRITISEQPVKLEFRLRGTGRQNTVYIRPLDNGNIVQKCLLPNVNDALTMQMQTTDPNEKGIPNNILVLLCAQFINGKYVPAQRELIVGCASISSGPKKNGDYTFDNLKDINAEGFNVDVPKVNN
;
A
#
# COMPACT_ATOMS: atom_id res chain seq x y z
N MET A 1 -30.72 -51.71 -14.39
CA MET A 1 -30.99 -50.42 -13.71
C MET A 1 -30.16 -50.26 -12.42
N THR A 2 -30.15 -51.26 -11.54
CA THR A 2 -29.42 -51.24 -10.25
C THR A 2 -27.90 -51.02 -10.38
N PHE A 3 -27.23 -51.68 -11.33
CA PHE A 3 -25.79 -51.52 -11.56
C PHE A 3 -25.38 -50.10 -12.01
N ILE A 4 -26.23 -49.45 -12.82
CA ILE A 4 -26.01 -48.08 -13.30
C ILE A 4 -26.16 -47.09 -12.13
N LEU A 5 -27.18 -47.28 -11.28
CA LEU A 5 -27.41 -46.46 -10.09
C LEU A 5 -26.26 -46.59 -9.09
N ILE A 6 -25.79 -47.82 -8.83
CA ILE A 6 -24.64 -48.07 -7.94
C ILE A 6 -23.38 -47.41 -8.50
N SER A 7 -23.08 -47.59 -9.80
CA SER A 7 -21.93 -46.96 -10.45
C SER A 7 -21.98 -45.42 -10.35
N PHE A 8 -23.15 -44.81 -10.57
CA PHE A 8 -23.33 -43.37 -10.44
C PHE A 8 -23.07 -42.88 -9.01
N ILE A 9 -23.61 -43.58 -8.00
CA ILE A 9 -23.39 -43.25 -6.59
C ILE A 9 -21.91 -43.35 -6.22
N VAL A 10 -21.22 -44.40 -6.65
CA VAL A 10 -19.77 -44.58 -6.40
C VAL A 10 -18.97 -43.45 -7.05
N LEU A 11 -19.24 -43.10 -8.31
CA LEU A 11 -18.57 -42.00 -9.00
C LEU A 11 -18.83 -40.65 -8.32
N LEU A 12 -20.06 -40.41 -7.84
CA LEU A 12 -20.40 -39.22 -7.08
C LEU A 12 -19.61 -39.13 -5.78
N PHE A 13 -19.52 -40.22 -4.99
CA PHE A 13 -18.72 -40.24 -3.78
C PHE A 13 -17.23 -40.01 -4.05
N ILE A 14 -16.66 -40.63 -5.09
CA ILE A 14 -15.28 -40.41 -5.52
C ILE A 14 -15.08 -38.93 -5.88
N TYR A 15 -15.97 -38.35 -6.67
CA TYR A 15 -15.89 -36.95 -7.05
C TYR A 15 -15.95 -36.00 -5.84
N LEU A 16 -16.88 -36.22 -4.91
CA LEU A 16 -17.01 -35.41 -3.69
C LEU A 16 -15.78 -35.56 -2.78
N PHE A 17 -15.20 -36.77 -2.70
CA PHE A 17 -13.94 -36.99 -1.98
C PHE A 17 -12.79 -36.20 -2.61
N ILE A 18 -12.64 -36.24 -3.94
CA ILE A 18 -11.63 -35.46 -4.66
C ILE A 18 -11.83 -33.95 -4.42
N CYS A 19 -13.07 -33.46 -4.52
CA CYS A 19 -13.39 -32.07 -4.22
C CYS A 19 -12.94 -31.68 -2.81
N HIS A 20 -13.29 -32.48 -1.81
CA HIS A 20 -12.95 -32.22 -0.41
C HIS A 20 -11.43 -32.28 -0.17
N TYR A 21 -10.75 -33.28 -0.73
CA TYR A 21 -9.31 -33.50 -0.58
C TYR A 21 -8.50 -32.30 -1.08
N PHE A 22 -8.82 -31.82 -2.30
CA PHE A 22 -8.09 -30.70 -2.89
C PHE A 22 -8.55 -29.32 -2.38
N ARG A 23 -9.78 -29.18 -1.83
CA ARG A 23 -10.36 -27.89 -1.40
C ARG A 23 -9.45 -27.10 -0.45
N PHE A 24 -8.82 -27.78 0.51
CA PHE A 24 -7.98 -27.14 1.53
C PHE A 24 -6.49 -27.19 1.20
N HIS A 25 -6.09 -27.71 0.04
CA HIS A 25 -4.69 -27.89 -0.32
C HIS A 25 -3.91 -26.57 -0.31
N ARG A 26 -4.50 -25.47 -0.81
CA ARG A 26 -3.84 -24.15 -0.80
C ARG A 26 -3.65 -23.57 0.58
N VAL A 27 -4.66 -23.68 1.44
CA VAL A 27 -4.54 -23.22 2.83
C VAL A 27 -3.44 -24.01 3.55
N LYS A 28 -3.40 -25.34 3.36
CA LYS A 28 -2.31 -26.18 3.88
C LYS A 28 -0.95 -25.72 3.34
N TYR A 29 -0.84 -25.48 2.04
CA TYR A 29 0.38 -24.95 1.43
C TYR A 29 0.81 -23.60 2.06
N ILE A 30 -0.12 -22.66 2.24
CA ILE A 30 0.15 -21.36 2.85
C ILE A 30 0.65 -21.54 4.29
N LEU A 31 -0.06 -22.33 5.10
CA LEU A 31 0.32 -22.57 6.49
C LEU A 31 1.68 -23.27 6.62
N THR A 32 1.96 -24.27 5.77
CA THR A 32 3.24 -24.99 5.80
C THR A 32 4.42 -24.10 5.40
N ASN A 33 4.25 -23.22 4.41
CA ASN A 33 5.37 -22.45 3.84
C ASN A 33 5.56 -21.05 4.45
N TYR A 34 4.53 -20.46 5.07
CA TYR A 34 4.57 -19.06 5.49
C TYR A 34 4.33 -18.81 6.99
N ASN A 35 3.75 -19.77 7.74
CA ASN A 35 3.30 -19.50 9.12
C ASN A 35 4.42 -19.14 10.11
N ASN A 36 5.65 -19.60 9.86
CA ASN A 36 6.83 -19.32 10.70
C ASN A 36 7.87 -18.46 9.97
N VAL A 37 7.48 -17.79 8.88
CA VAL A 37 8.37 -16.98 8.05
C VAL A 37 7.98 -15.52 8.18
N HIS A 38 8.97 -14.63 8.28
CA HIS A 38 8.71 -13.19 8.21
C HIS A 38 8.10 -12.83 6.85
N LEU A 39 6.91 -12.22 6.87
CA LEU A 39 6.20 -11.75 5.69
C LEU A 39 6.72 -10.37 5.25
N ASP A 40 7.55 -10.36 4.21
CA ASP A 40 7.73 -9.17 3.39
C ASP A 40 6.53 -8.99 2.44
N TYR A 41 6.47 -7.84 1.74
CA TYR A 41 5.35 -7.54 0.85
C TYR A 41 5.27 -8.47 -0.37
N HIS A 42 6.38 -9.08 -0.82
CA HIS A 42 6.35 -10.02 -1.95
C HIS A 42 5.68 -11.33 -1.55
N LYS A 43 6.05 -11.88 -0.38
CA LYS A 43 5.40 -13.07 0.20
C LYS A 43 3.93 -12.78 0.49
N ALA A 44 3.63 -11.62 1.07
CA ALA A 44 2.27 -11.19 1.33
C ALA A 44 1.44 -11.08 0.03
N GLN A 45 2.02 -10.54 -1.05
CA GLN A 45 1.38 -10.46 -2.35
C GLN A 45 1.13 -11.85 -2.94
N ALA A 46 2.06 -12.80 -2.79
CA ALA A 46 1.87 -14.19 -3.23
C ALA A 46 0.70 -14.87 -2.51
N ILE A 47 0.59 -14.72 -1.19
CA ILE A 47 -0.54 -15.23 -0.39
C ILE A 47 -1.85 -14.57 -0.84
N CYS A 48 -1.85 -13.25 -1.03
CA CYS A 48 -3.03 -12.53 -1.51
C CYS A 48 -3.46 -12.99 -2.91
N HIS A 49 -2.52 -13.32 -3.80
CA HIS A 49 -2.81 -13.85 -5.13
C HIS A 49 -3.46 -15.23 -5.05
N LEU A 50 -2.94 -16.14 -4.23
CA LEU A 50 -3.55 -17.46 -4.01
C LEU A 50 -4.98 -17.33 -3.48
N THR A 51 -5.17 -16.46 -2.49
CA THR A 51 -6.48 -16.23 -1.86
C THR A 51 -7.45 -15.58 -2.84
N SER A 52 -7.02 -14.51 -3.49
CA SER A 52 -7.91 -13.61 -4.25
C SER A 52 -8.15 -14.06 -5.68
N ALA A 53 -7.19 -14.72 -6.35
CA ALA A 53 -7.34 -15.13 -7.75
C ALA A 53 -7.76 -16.60 -7.89
N LEU A 54 -7.41 -17.48 -6.93
CA LEU A 54 -7.65 -18.92 -7.05
C LEU A 54 -8.76 -19.41 -6.11
N ASP A 55 -8.67 -19.10 -4.81
CA ASP A 55 -9.62 -19.60 -3.82
C ASP A 55 -10.97 -18.86 -3.86
N MET A 56 -10.95 -17.52 -3.78
CA MET A 56 -12.14 -16.68 -3.63
C MET A 56 -12.15 -15.45 -4.57
N PRO A 57 -12.09 -15.62 -5.90
CA PRO A 57 -12.14 -14.50 -6.85
C PRO A 57 -13.49 -13.78 -6.89
N PHE A 58 -14.59 -14.51 -6.72
CA PHE A 58 -15.91 -13.92 -6.61
C PHE A 58 -16.00 -12.96 -5.41
N LEU A 59 -15.60 -13.42 -4.23
CA LEU A 59 -15.47 -12.58 -3.03
C LEU A 59 -14.60 -11.36 -3.32
N SER A 60 -13.40 -11.57 -3.85
CA SER A 60 -12.42 -10.50 -4.03
C SER A 60 -12.97 -9.40 -4.93
N ARG A 61 -13.74 -9.74 -5.97
CA ARG A 61 -14.41 -8.76 -6.83
C ARG A 61 -15.53 -8.02 -6.11
N ILE A 62 -16.44 -8.74 -5.44
CA ILE A 62 -17.64 -8.14 -4.84
C ILE A 62 -17.29 -7.34 -3.59
N SER A 63 -16.47 -7.87 -2.70
CA SER A 63 -16.05 -7.19 -1.46
C SER A 63 -15.23 -5.92 -1.73
N THR A 64 -14.37 -5.91 -2.76
CA THR A 64 -13.65 -4.70 -3.18
C THR A 64 -14.60 -3.63 -3.73
N SER A 65 -15.63 -4.05 -4.49
CA SER A 65 -16.68 -3.14 -4.95
C SER A 65 -17.53 -2.59 -3.80
N PHE A 66 -17.81 -3.43 -2.80
CA PHE A 66 -18.47 -3.03 -1.57
C PHE A 66 -17.64 -2.07 -0.72
N ALA A 67 -16.31 -2.29 -0.61
CA ALA A 67 -15.40 -1.40 0.10
C ALA A 67 -15.49 0.04 -0.45
N LEU A 68 -15.46 0.19 -1.78
CA LEU A 68 -15.69 1.48 -2.44
C LEU A 68 -17.06 2.07 -2.10
N PHE A 69 -18.12 1.27 -2.20
CA PHE A 69 -19.48 1.72 -1.86
C PHE A 69 -19.60 2.22 -0.41
N LYS A 70 -18.95 1.53 0.54
CA LYS A 70 -18.96 1.88 1.97
C LYS A 70 -18.37 3.26 2.25
N THR A 71 -17.41 3.72 1.44
CA THR A 71 -16.85 5.07 1.57
C THR A 71 -17.87 6.18 1.32
N TYR A 72 -18.94 5.90 0.59
CA TYR A 72 -19.96 6.89 0.27
C TYR A 72 -20.85 7.23 1.47
N GLY A 73 -20.75 6.47 2.57
CA GLY A 73 -21.38 6.81 3.85
C GLY A 73 -20.65 7.92 4.62
N ILE A 74 -19.50 8.39 4.15
CA ILE A 74 -18.74 9.47 4.77
C ILE A 74 -19.05 10.80 4.06
N PRO A 75 -19.59 11.82 4.76
CA PRO A 75 -20.01 13.08 4.14
C PRO A 75 -18.92 13.87 3.39
N THR A 76 -17.67 13.85 3.87
CA THR A 76 -16.53 14.51 3.22
C THR A 76 -16.22 13.89 1.86
N ILE A 77 -16.23 12.56 1.80
CA ILE A 77 -15.99 11.78 0.57
C ILE A 77 -17.17 11.95 -0.39
N SER A 78 -18.40 11.69 0.04
CA SER A 78 -19.57 11.71 -0.83
C SER A 78 -19.83 13.10 -1.44
N ARG A 79 -19.58 14.18 -0.69
CA ARG A 79 -19.70 15.56 -1.18
C ARG A 79 -18.82 15.79 -2.41
N LEU A 80 -17.56 15.36 -2.36
CA LEU A 80 -16.65 15.49 -3.51
C LEU A 80 -17.14 14.65 -4.70
N LEU A 81 -17.62 13.43 -4.45
CA LEU A 81 -18.13 12.55 -5.51
C LEU A 81 -19.37 13.14 -6.21
N VAL A 82 -20.30 13.74 -5.46
CA VAL A 82 -21.46 14.46 -6.02
C VAL A 82 -21.00 15.67 -6.83
N GLN A 83 -20.07 16.47 -6.30
CA GLN A 83 -19.57 17.67 -6.99
C GLN A 83 -18.88 17.34 -8.33
N THR A 84 -18.13 16.25 -8.39
CA THR A 84 -17.42 15.85 -9.62
C THR A 84 -18.35 15.26 -10.70
N LYS A 85 -19.55 14.82 -10.31
CA LYS A 85 -20.55 14.14 -11.14
C LYS A 85 -20.09 12.83 -11.79
N GLN A 86 -18.88 12.34 -11.46
CA GLN A 86 -18.28 11.16 -12.10
C GLN A 86 -18.91 9.84 -11.66
N LEU A 87 -19.58 9.80 -10.51
CA LEU A 87 -20.26 8.61 -9.99
C LEU A 87 -21.77 8.77 -9.87
N THR A 88 -22.29 9.99 -9.94
CA THR A 88 -23.73 10.26 -9.76
C THR A 88 -24.53 10.25 -11.07
N THR A 89 -23.86 10.37 -12.21
CA THR A 89 -24.50 10.39 -13.53
C THR A 89 -24.23 9.08 -14.26
N LEU A 90 -25.29 8.38 -14.69
CA LEU A 90 -25.21 7.00 -15.20
C LEU A 90 -24.41 6.86 -16.51
N ASP A 91 -24.32 7.92 -17.30
CA ASP A 91 -23.57 7.97 -18.57
C ASP A 91 -22.05 7.91 -18.37
N VAL A 92 -21.55 8.43 -17.25
CA VAL A 92 -20.11 8.43 -16.91
C VAL A 92 -19.75 7.47 -15.78
N ALA A 93 -20.70 7.11 -14.92
CA ALA A 93 -20.47 6.27 -13.74
C ALA A 93 -19.95 4.86 -14.12
N GLY A 94 -20.48 4.27 -15.19
CA GLY A 94 -20.02 2.96 -15.69
C GLY A 94 -18.54 2.97 -16.06
N ARG A 95 -18.12 3.96 -16.86
CA ARG A 95 -16.71 4.18 -17.17
C ARG A 95 -15.87 4.45 -15.94
N ARG A 96 -16.31 5.32 -15.04
CA ARG A 96 -15.57 5.66 -13.81
C ARG A 96 -15.32 4.43 -12.93
N ALA A 97 -16.31 3.54 -12.83
CA ALA A 97 -16.19 2.27 -12.12
C ALA A 97 -15.18 1.33 -12.82
N GLU A 98 -15.23 1.23 -14.15
CA GLU A 98 -14.26 0.43 -14.91
C GLU A 98 -12.84 0.97 -14.81
N ASP A 99 -12.63 2.30 -14.90
CA ASP A 99 -11.31 2.93 -14.75
C ASP A 99 -10.72 2.65 -13.36
N THR A 100 -11.54 2.71 -12.30
CA THR A 100 -11.12 2.38 -10.93
C THR A 100 -10.74 0.90 -10.83
N SER A 101 -11.56 0.02 -11.38
CA SER A 101 -11.28 -1.42 -11.42
C SER A 101 -9.98 -1.72 -12.16
N VAL A 102 -9.74 -1.07 -13.30
CA VAL A 102 -8.49 -1.22 -14.04
C VAL A 102 -7.30 -0.79 -13.19
N LEU A 103 -7.32 0.43 -12.65
CA LEU A 103 -6.22 0.93 -11.82
C LEU A 103 -5.92 0.02 -10.62
N ILE A 104 -6.95 -0.46 -9.91
CA ILE A 104 -6.76 -1.37 -8.78
C ILE A 104 -6.15 -2.71 -9.22
N ASN A 105 -6.69 -3.29 -10.28
CA ASN A 105 -6.24 -4.59 -10.78
C ASN A 105 -4.79 -4.56 -11.29
N GLU A 106 -4.30 -3.39 -11.73
CA GLU A 106 -2.90 -3.22 -12.12
C GLU A 106 -1.92 -3.57 -10.99
N PHE A 107 -2.11 -3.01 -9.79
CA PHE A 107 -1.21 -3.30 -8.67
C PHE A 107 -1.61 -4.55 -7.88
N VAL A 108 -2.87 -5.00 -7.97
CA VAL A 108 -3.32 -6.23 -7.29
C VAL A 108 -2.81 -7.50 -7.99
N PHE A 109 -2.81 -7.56 -9.32
CA PHE A 109 -2.47 -8.77 -10.08
C PHE A 109 -1.06 -8.79 -10.69
N HIS A 110 -0.34 -7.68 -10.62
CA HIS A 110 1.06 -7.61 -11.06
C HIS A 110 1.96 -7.42 -9.86
N ASP A 111 3.20 -7.89 -10.00
CA ASP A 111 4.25 -7.56 -9.05
C ASP A 111 4.28 -6.03 -8.84
N PHE A 112 4.29 -5.61 -7.58
CA PHE A 112 4.22 -4.20 -7.21
C PHE A 112 5.33 -3.36 -7.86
N ASP A 113 6.44 -3.97 -8.23
CA ASP A 113 7.63 -3.28 -8.73
C ASP A 113 7.65 -3.24 -10.26
N SER A 114 6.75 -4.00 -10.89
CA SER A 114 6.49 -3.92 -12.31
C SER A 114 6.14 -2.47 -12.71
N HIS A 115 6.53 -2.11 -13.93
CA HIS A 115 6.20 -0.80 -14.50
C HIS A 115 4.68 -0.55 -14.50
N ARG A 116 3.87 -1.58 -14.79
CA ARG A 116 2.40 -1.49 -14.86
C ARG A 116 1.80 -1.12 -13.50
N ALA A 117 2.20 -1.81 -12.43
CA ALA A 117 1.72 -1.55 -11.07
C ALA A 117 2.11 -0.15 -10.58
N ARG A 118 3.39 0.24 -10.70
CA ARG A 118 3.85 1.57 -10.24
C ARG A 118 3.21 2.71 -11.01
N MET A 119 3.07 2.59 -12.34
CA MET A 119 2.38 3.60 -13.13
C MET A 119 0.91 3.74 -12.74
N SER A 120 0.26 2.66 -12.31
CA SER A 120 -1.12 2.71 -11.83
C SER A 120 -1.26 3.45 -10.51
N VAL A 121 -0.41 3.13 -9.53
CA VAL A 121 -0.38 3.86 -8.25
C VAL A 121 -0.05 5.33 -8.49
N ALA A 122 0.94 5.63 -9.35
CA ALA A 122 1.28 7.00 -9.71
C ALA A 122 0.12 7.73 -10.41
N ARG A 123 -0.68 7.02 -11.23
CA ARG A 123 -1.89 7.58 -11.83
C ARG A 123 -2.93 7.95 -10.78
N ILE A 124 -3.12 7.10 -9.76
CA ILE A 124 -4.01 7.39 -8.64
C ILE A 124 -3.51 8.60 -7.86
N ASN A 125 -2.21 8.65 -7.54
CA ASN A 125 -1.59 9.77 -6.82
C ASN A 125 -1.78 11.09 -7.57
N TYR A 126 -1.54 11.10 -8.87
CA TYR A 126 -1.80 12.28 -9.72
C TYR A 126 -3.27 12.71 -9.64
N LEU A 127 -4.21 11.77 -9.87
CA LEU A 127 -5.64 12.08 -9.88
C LEU A 127 -6.15 12.56 -8.52
N HIS A 128 -5.69 11.98 -7.41
CA HIS A 128 -6.02 12.43 -6.05
C HIS A 128 -5.32 13.75 -5.70
N GLY A 129 -4.09 13.98 -6.17
CA GLY A 129 -3.33 15.21 -5.99
C GLY A 129 -4.03 16.44 -6.55
N LEU A 130 -4.78 16.28 -7.66
CA LEU A 130 -5.64 17.33 -8.22
C LEU A 130 -6.74 17.81 -7.25
N TYR A 131 -7.07 17.00 -6.23
CA TYR A 131 -8.08 17.29 -5.21
C TYR A 131 -7.48 17.27 -3.79
N LYS A 132 -6.16 17.44 -3.62
CA LYS A 132 -5.48 17.36 -2.31
C LYS A 132 -6.11 18.24 -1.21
N ASN A 133 -6.66 19.39 -1.58
CA ASN A 133 -7.33 20.30 -0.63
C ASN A 133 -8.75 19.84 -0.22
N HIS A 134 -9.29 18.79 -0.85
CA HIS A 134 -10.63 18.28 -0.62
C HIS A 134 -10.64 16.82 -0.14
N ILE A 135 -9.50 16.13 -0.22
CA ILE A 135 -9.33 14.75 0.24
C ILE A 135 -8.33 14.78 1.39
N SER A 136 -8.82 14.55 2.62
CA SER A 136 -7.95 14.52 3.80
C SER A 136 -7.11 13.22 3.85
N ASN A 137 -6.03 13.24 4.62
CA ASN A 137 -5.26 12.01 4.89
C ASN A 137 -6.14 10.95 5.58
N ASP A 138 -7.01 11.36 6.51
CA ASP A 138 -7.90 10.44 7.21
C ASP A 138 -8.95 9.82 6.27
N ASP A 139 -9.49 10.56 5.31
CA ASP A 139 -10.38 9.99 4.27
C ASP A 139 -9.64 8.97 3.40
N MET A 140 -8.35 9.21 3.09
CA MET A 140 -7.49 8.28 2.37
C MET A 140 -7.20 7.03 3.20
N LEU A 141 -6.86 7.19 4.48
CA LEU A 141 -6.57 6.09 5.40
C LEU A 141 -7.83 5.24 5.67
N TYR A 142 -9.00 5.85 5.77
CA TYR A 142 -10.27 5.15 5.86
C TYR A 142 -10.62 4.41 4.58
N THR A 143 -10.40 5.02 3.41
CA THR A 143 -10.56 4.32 2.14
C THR A 143 -9.63 3.12 2.06
N LEU A 144 -8.37 3.25 2.52
CA LEU A 144 -7.42 2.16 2.59
C LEU A 144 -7.87 1.04 3.54
N SER A 145 -8.37 1.40 4.73
CA SER A 145 -8.79 0.43 5.76
C SER A 145 -9.93 -0.46 5.25
N VAL A 146 -10.91 0.09 4.53
CA VAL A 146 -12.02 -0.72 4.02
C VAL A 146 -11.58 -1.71 2.93
N PHE A 147 -10.54 -1.41 2.15
CA PHE A 147 -9.97 -2.38 1.20
C PHE A 147 -9.24 -3.56 1.88
N ILE A 148 -8.77 -3.34 3.11
CA ILE A 148 -8.19 -4.40 3.96
C ILE A 148 -9.32 -5.20 4.62
N LEU A 149 -10.21 -4.52 5.33
CA LEU A 149 -11.14 -5.11 6.27
C LEU A 149 -12.35 -5.77 5.60
N GLU A 150 -12.94 -5.15 4.57
CA GLU A 150 -14.18 -5.66 3.99
C GLU A 150 -14.02 -7.02 3.32
N PRO A 151 -12.94 -7.31 2.55
CA PRO A 151 -12.72 -8.65 2.02
C PRO A 151 -12.54 -9.73 3.11
N ILE A 152 -11.93 -9.39 4.24
CA ILE A 152 -11.78 -10.30 5.40
C ILE A 152 -13.15 -10.58 6.03
N ARG A 153 -13.93 -9.52 6.31
CA ARG A 153 -15.28 -9.61 6.88
C ARG A 153 -16.23 -10.39 5.97
N TRP A 154 -16.19 -10.13 4.68
CA TRP A 154 -17.00 -10.85 3.70
C TRP A 154 -16.57 -12.32 3.55
N ALA A 155 -15.27 -12.64 3.63
CA ALA A 155 -14.82 -14.03 3.61
C ALA A 155 -15.42 -14.80 4.79
N LYS A 156 -15.38 -14.20 5.98
CA LYS A 156 -15.95 -14.78 7.20
C LYS A 156 -17.46 -15.01 7.11
N LYS A 157 -18.19 -14.09 6.48
CA LYS A 157 -19.67 -14.10 6.46
C LYS A 157 -20.28 -14.87 5.28
N PHE A 158 -19.65 -14.85 4.10
CA PHE A 158 -20.30 -15.23 2.84
C PHE A 158 -19.52 -16.22 1.96
N GLU A 159 -18.30 -16.60 2.34
CA GLU A 159 -17.49 -17.57 1.59
C GLU A 159 -17.43 -18.94 2.24
N TRP A 160 -16.90 -19.91 1.48
CA TRP A 160 -16.80 -21.31 1.87
C TRP A 160 -15.84 -21.58 3.05
N ARG A 161 -14.98 -20.61 3.37
CA ARG A 161 -14.14 -20.56 4.59
C ARG A 161 -13.81 -19.11 4.95
N SER A 162 -13.45 -18.88 6.20
CA SER A 162 -12.77 -17.65 6.61
C SER A 162 -11.31 -17.63 6.14
N LEU A 163 -10.71 -16.45 6.11
CA LEU A 163 -9.27 -16.32 5.96
C LEU A 163 -8.58 -16.80 7.24
N VAL A 164 -7.40 -17.39 7.11
CA VAL A 164 -6.53 -17.71 8.24
C VAL A 164 -5.68 -16.48 8.61
N SER A 165 -5.18 -16.39 9.84
CA SER A 165 -4.49 -15.18 10.34
C SER A 165 -3.33 -14.72 9.46
N ILE A 166 -2.57 -15.64 8.86
CA ILE A 166 -1.48 -15.28 7.94
C ILE A 166 -1.98 -14.67 6.62
N GLU A 167 -3.18 -15.03 6.16
CA GLU A 167 -3.83 -14.40 4.99
C GLU A 167 -4.36 -13.00 5.33
N GLU A 168 -4.89 -12.80 6.55
CA GLU A 168 -5.33 -11.49 7.06
C GLU A 168 -4.14 -10.53 7.16
N GLU A 169 -3.04 -10.98 7.77
CA GLU A 169 -1.79 -10.21 7.88
C GLU A 169 -1.18 -9.93 6.50
N ALA A 170 -1.15 -10.91 5.60
CA ALA A 170 -0.69 -10.70 4.23
C ALA A 170 -1.49 -9.62 3.51
N ARG A 171 -2.82 -9.61 3.66
CA ARG A 171 -3.67 -8.56 3.08
C ARG A 171 -3.38 -7.20 3.70
N PHE A 172 -3.20 -7.13 5.01
CA PHE A 172 -2.80 -5.90 5.70
C PHE A 172 -1.48 -5.36 5.14
N ILE A 173 -0.43 -6.18 5.05
CA ILE A 173 0.89 -5.78 4.51
C ILE A 173 0.78 -5.28 3.06
N VAL A 174 0.04 -5.99 2.20
CA VAL A 174 -0.17 -5.64 0.80
C VAL A 174 -0.78 -4.24 0.66
N TRP A 175 -1.85 -3.96 1.38
CA TRP A 175 -2.52 -2.66 1.30
C TRP A 175 -1.78 -1.57 2.06
N LYS A 176 -1.11 -1.87 3.19
CA LYS A 176 -0.19 -0.92 3.83
C LYS A 176 0.90 -0.46 2.86
N THR A 177 1.50 -1.39 2.12
CA THR A 177 2.51 -1.08 1.08
C THR A 177 1.94 -0.17 -0.01
N ILE A 178 0.70 -0.42 -0.44
CA ILE A 178 0.00 0.45 -1.40
C ILE A 178 -0.23 1.84 -0.80
N GLY A 179 -0.70 1.91 0.45
CA GLY A 179 -0.95 3.16 1.16
C GLY A 179 0.31 4.02 1.30
N GLU A 180 1.45 3.40 1.64
CA GLU A 180 2.75 4.07 1.70
C GLU A 180 3.14 4.65 0.33
N ARG A 181 2.96 3.88 -0.74
CA ARG A 181 3.20 4.37 -2.12
C ARG A 181 2.20 5.40 -2.58
N MET A 182 1.05 5.49 -1.93
CA MET A 182 0.05 6.53 -2.13
C MET A 182 0.30 7.77 -1.26
N ASN A 183 1.41 7.79 -0.51
CA ASN A 183 1.76 8.86 0.43
C ASN A 183 0.69 9.07 1.52
N ILE A 184 0.03 7.98 1.96
CA ILE A 184 -0.87 7.99 3.11
C ILE A 184 -0.01 7.93 4.38
N GLU A 185 -0.22 8.88 5.27
CA GLU A 185 0.52 9.02 6.51
C GLU A 185 -0.20 8.35 7.69
N ASN A 186 0.54 8.04 8.75
CA ASN A 186 0.02 7.49 10.00
C ASN A 186 -0.77 6.18 9.84
N ILE A 187 -0.41 5.34 8.86
CA ILE A 187 -0.98 4.01 8.70
C ILE A 187 -0.60 3.16 9.93
N PRO A 188 -1.56 2.57 10.66
CA PRO A 188 -1.27 1.74 11.82
C PRO A 188 -0.31 0.58 11.50
N LEU A 189 0.40 0.07 12.51
CA LEU A 189 1.49 -0.89 12.32
C LEU A 189 1.02 -2.33 12.24
N THR A 190 -0.21 -2.61 12.68
CA THR A 190 -0.81 -3.95 12.73
C THR A 190 -2.24 -3.98 12.21
N TYR A 191 -2.69 -5.17 11.79
CA TYR A 191 -4.07 -5.44 11.39
C TYR A 191 -5.09 -5.00 12.47
N ARG A 192 -4.81 -5.29 13.75
CA ARG A 192 -5.72 -4.99 14.86
C ARG A 192 -5.87 -3.49 15.11
N GLU A 193 -4.78 -2.74 14.98
CA GLU A 193 -4.81 -1.28 15.16
C GLU A 193 -5.59 -0.59 14.04
N ILE A 194 -5.43 -1.03 12.77
CA ILE A 194 -6.19 -0.44 11.66
C ILE A 194 -7.67 -0.82 11.72
N GLU A 195 -8.01 -2.01 12.21
CA GLU A 195 -9.40 -2.39 12.47
C GLU A 195 -10.05 -1.46 13.49
N LYS A 196 -9.39 -1.23 14.62
CA LYS A 196 -9.86 -0.33 15.67
C LYS A 196 -9.96 1.12 15.17
N TRP A 197 -8.91 1.63 14.52
CA TRP A 197 -8.89 2.98 13.97
C TRP A 197 -10.04 3.20 12.97
N SER A 198 -10.31 2.21 12.11
CA SER A 198 -11.42 2.28 11.15
C SER A 198 -12.78 2.30 11.83
N GLU A 199 -12.96 1.52 12.91
CA GLU A 199 -14.21 1.53 13.68
C GLU A 199 -14.45 2.87 14.35
N ASP A 200 -13.42 3.43 15.01
CA ASP A 200 -13.48 4.74 15.65
C ASP A 200 -13.78 5.86 14.62
N TYR A 201 -13.17 5.79 13.43
CA TYR A 201 -13.45 6.72 12.32
C TYR A 201 -14.90 6.63 11.86
N GLU A 202 -15.42 5.42 11.65
CA GLU A 202 -16.80 5.22 11.22
C GLU A 202 -17.81 5.72 12.26
N ILE A 203 -17.59 5.45 13.55
CA ILE A 203 -18.46 5.94 14.64
C ILE A 203 -18.58 7.46 14.61
N LYS A 204 -17.46 8.16 14.35
CA LYS A 204 -17.40 9.62 14.36
C LYS A 204 -17.89 10.25 13.05
N HIS A 205 -17.65 9.62 11.90
CA HIS A 205 -17.80 10.27 10.60
C HIS A 205 -18.87 9.67 9.68
N MET A 206 -19.32 8.43 9.90
CA MET A 206 -20.35 7.79 9.08
C MET A 206 -21.76 8.17 9.55
N ILE A 207 -22.10 9.43 9.32
CA ILE A 207 -23.39 10.04 9.68
C ILE A 207 -24.21 10.33 8.43
N TYR A 208 -25.52 10.54 8.63
CA TYR A 208 -26.40 10.93 7.53
C TYR A 208 -25.93 12.22 6.84
N ALA A 209 -25.92 12.20 5.51
CA ALA A 209 -25.81 13.40 4.69
C ALA A 209 -26.54 13.22 3.36
N LYS A 210 -27.14 14.30 2.83
CA LYS A 210 -27.86 14.24 1.55
C LYS A 210 -26.98 13.75 0.40
N ASN A 211 -25.69 14.11 0.41
CA ASN A 211 -24.73 13.65 -0.60
C ASN A 211 -24.48 12.13 -0.53
N ASN A 212 -24.50 11.53 0.67
CA ASN A 212 -24.37 10.08 0.84
C ASN A 212 -25.53 9.37 0.15
N GLN A 213 -26.76 9.84 0.38
CA GLN A 213 -27.97 9.30 -0.25
C GLN A 213 -27.90 9.41 -1.79
N ILE A 214 -27.48 10.57 -2.32
CA ILE A 214 -27.34 10.75 -3.78
C ILE A 214 -26.33 9.76 -4.37
N CYS A 215 -25.15 9.62 -3.77
CA CYS A 215 -24.12 8.67 -4.20
C CYS A 215 -24.59 7.22 -4.09
N GLY A 216 -25.22 6.87 -2.97
CA GLY A 216 -25.78 5.55 -2.71
C GLY A 216 -26.82 5.17 -3.77
N GLU A 217 -27.80 6.04 -4.02
CA GLU A 217 -28.84 5.81 -5.01
C GLU A 217 -28.31 5.69 -6.44
N ALA A 218 -27.37 6.56 -6.84
CA ALA A 218 -26.77 6.48 -8.16
C ALA A 218 -26.03 5.14 -8.37
N THR A 219 -25.31 4.68 -7.34
CA THR A 219 -24.58 3.41 -7.40
C THR A 219 -25.53 2.21 -7.42
N LEU A 220 -26.58 2.21 -6.59
CA LEU A 220 -27.62 1.18 -6.64
C LEU A 220 -28.27 1.13 -8.03
N LYS A 221 -28.61 2.27 -8.63
CA LYS A 221 -29.15 2.32 -10.00
C LYS A 221 -28.20 1.73 -11.04
N LEU A 222 -26.90 1.99 -10.92
CA LEU A 222 -25.88 1.38 -11.81
C LEU A 222 -25.85 -0.15 -11.64
N MET A 223 -25.84 -0.66 -10.40
CA MET A 223 -25.87 -2.10 -10.12
C MET A 223 -27.16 -2.76 -10.63
N LEU A 224 -28.30 -2.11 -10.43
CA LEU A 224 -29.62 -2.60 -10.87
C LEU A 224 -29.77 -2.62 -12.39
N SER A 225 -29.01 -1.80 -13.12
CA SER A 225 -29.05 -1.77 -14.60
C SER A 225 -28.61 -3.10 -15.24
N LEU A 226 -27.91 -3.95 -14.50
CA LEU A 226 -27.51 -5.30 -14.92
C LEU A 226 -28.68 -6.31 -14.89
N TYR A 227 -29.80 -5.95 -14.24
CA TYR A 227 -30.94 -6.83 -14.04
C TYR A 227 -32.16 -6.36 -14.83
N PRO A 228 -33.02 -7.29 -15.31
CA PRO A 228 -34.31 -6.95 -15.90
C PRO A 228 -35.16 -6.10 -14.94
N SER A 229 -35.94 -5.16 -15.47
CA SER A 229 -36.74 -4.21 -14.68
C SER A 229 -37.64 -4.88 -13.64
N TRP A 230 -38.25 -6.02 -13.98
CA TRP A 230 -39.12 -6.78 -13.08
C TRP A 230 -38.38 -7.38 -11.85
N MET A 231 -37.06 -7.55 -11.90
CA MET A 231 -36.24 -8.02 -10.79
C MET A 231 -35.66 -6.89 -9.93
N GLN A 232 -35.62 -5.66 -10.44
CA GLN A 232 -34.81 -4.60 -9.85
C GLN A 232 -35.21 -4.26 -8.41
N ASN A 233 -36.50 -4.23 -8.08
CA ASN A 233 -36.92 -3.94 -6.71
C ASN A 233 -36.48 -5.03 -5.72
N PHE A 234 -36.57 -6.30 -6.13
CA PHE A 234 -36.12 -7.42 -5.31
C PHE A 234 -34.61 -7.40 -5.11
N VAL A 235 -33.84 -7.21 -6.19
CA VAL A 235 -32.38 -7.10 -6.14
C VAL A 235 -31.94 -5.89 -5.31
N ARG A 236 -32.67 -4.77 -5.38
CA ARG A 236 -32.41 -3.59 -4.56
C ARG A 236 -32.47 -3.93 -3.07
N GLN A 237 -33.53 -4.62 -2.63
CA GLN A 237 -33.66 -5.03 -1.23
C GLN A 237 -32.56 -6.03 -0.84
N MET A 238 -32.17 -6.94 -1.74
CA MET A 238 -31.03 -7.82 -1.49
C MET A 238 -29.71 -7.05 -1.34
N LEU A 239 -29.44 -6.02 -2.15
CA LEU A 239 -28.24 -5.19 -2.02
C LEU A 239 -28.24 -4.39 -0.71
N ILE A 240 -29.39 -3.83 -0.33
CA ILE A 240 -29.55 -3.11 0.96
C ILE A 240 -29.44 -4.07 2.16
N SER A 241 -29.78 -5.35 2.00
CA SER A 241 -29.60 -6.32 3.09
C SER A 241 -28.13 -6.67 3.39
N LEU A 242 -27.22 -6.38 2.45
CA LEU A 242 -25.79 -6.67 2.55
C LEU A 242 -24.98 -5.57 3.23
N ILE A 243 -25.53 -4.35 3.30
CA ILE A 243 -24.87 -3.22 3.97
C ILE A 243 -25.13 -3.25 5.47
N ASP A 244 -24.16 -2.79 6.25
CA ASP A 244 -24.31 -2.67 7.70
C ASP A 244 -25.28 -1.53 8.07
N GLU A 245 -25.79 -1.57 9.31
CA GLU A 245 -26.80 -0.64 9.78
C GLU A 245 -26.33 0.81 9.76
N ARG A 246 -25.08 1.09 10.16
CA ARG A 246 -24.53 2.45 10.17
C ARG A 246 -24.45 3.01 8.76
N LEU A 247 -23.96 2.22 7.80
CA LEU A 247 -23.92 2.60 6.40
C LEU A 247 -25.34 2.84 5.84
N ARG A 248 -26.29 1.94 6.13
CA ARG A 248 -27.70 2.07 5.70
C ARG A 248 -28.31 3.39 6.18
N LEU A 249 -28.15 3.70 7.46
CA LEU A 249 -28.66 4.92 8.08
C LEU A 249 -27.95 6.18 7.53
N SER A 250 -26.64 6.11 7.29
CA SER A 250 -25.88 7.23 6.72
C SER A 250 -26.32 7.65 5.31
N MET A 251 -26.97 6.73 4.57
CA MET A 251 -27.49 6.95 3.22
C MET A 251 -29.00 7.15 3.18
N ASP A 252 -29.69 7.09 4.33
CA ASP A 252 -31.15 7.17 4.39
C ASP A 252 -31.84 6.13 3.50
N PHE A 253 -31.35 4.89 3.57
CA PHE A 253 -32.02 3.75 2.97
C PHE A 253 -32.97 3.10 3.95
N GLU A 254 -34.15 2.74 3.47
CA GLU A 254 -35.16 2.04 4.25
C GLU A 254 -34.65 0.68 4.73
N GLU A 255 -35.10 0.28 5.92
CA GLU A 255 -34.85 -1.04 6.46
C GLU A 255 -35.55 -2.10 5.61
N VAL A 256 -34.88 -3.21 5.35
CA VAL A 256 -35.44 -4.28 4.52
C VAL A 256 -36.16 -5.32 5.38
N PRO A 257 -37.22 -5.97 4.87
CA PRO A 257 -37.90 -7.03 5.60
C PRO A 257 -36.93 -8.12 6.07
N TYR A 258 -37.11 -8.60 7.30
CA TYR A 258 -36.23 -9.60 7.92
C TYR A 258 -36.03 -10.84 7.04
N TRP A 259 -37.10 -11.30 6.37
CA TRP A 259 -37.02 -12.46 5.47
C TRP A 259 -36.09 -12.24 4.28
N ILE A 260 -35.95 -11.01 3.76
CA ILE A 260 -34.99 -10.69 2.69
C ILE A 260 -33.55 -10.84 3.20
N LYS A 261 -33.26 -10.37 4.43
CA LYS A 261 -31.94 -10.52 5.05
C LYS A 261 -31.56 -12.00 5.17
N HIS A 262 -32.48 -12.82 5.70
CA HIS A 262 -32.28 -14.27 5.80
C HIS A 262 -32.11 -14.94 4.45
N PHE A 263 -33.00 -14.61 3.51
CA PHE A 263 -32.93 -15.16 2.16
C PHE A 263 -31.60 -14.84 1.47
N THR A 264 -31.11 -13.61 1.59
CA THR A 264 -29.82 -13.20 1.03
C THR A 264 -28.68 -14.02 1.66
N VAL A 265 -28.63 -14.15 2.99
CA VAL A 265 -27.63 -14.98 3.67
C VAL A 265 -27.72 -16.45 3.25
N ILE A 266 -28.93 -17.01 3.11
CA ILE A 266 -29.14 -18.38 2.66
C ILE A 266 -28.57 -18.60 1.25
N ILE A 267 -28.77 -17.66 0.32
CA ILE A 267 -28.18 -17.77 -1.04
C ILE A 267 -26.65 -17.86 -0.96
N PHE A 268 -26.02 -17.01 -0.17
CA PHE A 268 -24.56 -17.05 0.00
C PHE A 268 -24.10 -18.35 0.67
N ASN A 269 -24.83 -18.83 1.67
CA ASN A 269 -24.51 -20.08 2.37
C ASN A 269 -24.68 -21.31 1.46
N ILE A 270 -25.73 -21.35 0.63
CA ILE A 270 -25.91 -22.40 -0.37
C ILE A 270 -24.73 -22.39 -1.34
N ARG A 271 -24.38 -21.22 -1.89
CA ARG A 271 -23.21 -21.08 -2.77
C ARG A 271 -21.92 -21.54 -2.08
N ALA A 272 -21.68 -21.10 -0.85
CA ALA A 272 -20.52 -21.47 -0.05
C ALA A 272 -20.45 -22.98 0.20
N PHE A 273 -21.58 -23.63 0.49
CA PHE A 273 -21.68 -25.08 0.63
C PHE A 273 -21.31 -25.81 -0.66
N PHE A 274 -21.90 -25.42 -1.79
CA PHE A 274 -21.58 -26.01 -3.10
C PHE A 274 -20.11 -25.80 -3.48
N LEU A 275 -19.57 -24.62 -3.23
CA LEU A 275 -18.16 -24.35 -3.46
C LEU A 275 -17.27 -25.24 -2.59
N ARG A 276 -17.59 -25.40 -1.30
CA ARG A 276 -16.80 -26.20 -0.38
C ARG A 276 -16.80 -27.68 -0.73
N HIS A 277 -17.96 -28.24 -1.09
CA HIS A 277 -18.17 -29.69 -1.13
C HIS A 277 -18.35 -30.27 -2.53
N CYS A 278 -18.82 -29.48 -3.50
CA CYS A 278 -19.31 -30.00 -4.78
C CYS A 278 -18.54 -29.48 -5.99
N THR A 279 -17.52 -28.65 -5.81
CA THR A 279 -16.70 -28.13 -6.91
C THR A 279 -15.24 -28.48 -6.69
N LEU A 280 -14.47 -28.59 -7.78
CA LEU A 280 -13.02 -28.69 -7.71
C LEU A 280 -12.39 -27.30 -7.49
N PRO A 281 -11.24 -27.21 -6.82
CA PRO A 281 -10.47 -25.96 -6.77
C PRO A 281 -10.07 -25.51 -8.17
N ARG A 282 -10.04 -24.20 -8.42
CA ARG A 282 -9.59 -23.65 -9.71
C ARG A 282 -8.15 -24.02 -9.98
N ILE A 283 -7.81 -24.43 -11.19
CA ILE A 283 -6.40 -24.67 -11.56
C ILE A 283 -5.75 -23.38 -12.06
N TYR A 284 -6.53 -22.51 -12.70
CA TYR A 284 -6.10 -21.24 -13.27
C TYR A 284 -6.63 -20.06 -12.46
N PRO A 285 -5.82 -19.00 -12.27
CA PRO A 285 -6.27 -17.80 -11.56
C PRO A 285 -7.36 -17.07 -12.36
N ASP A 286 -8.37 -16.58 -11.66
CA ASP A 286 -9.29 -15.56 -12.18
C ASP A 286 -8.73 -14.18 -11.82
N ASP A 287 -7.99 -13.62 -12.76
CA ASP A 287 -7.35 -12.29 -12.69
C ASP A 287 -8.25 -11.17 -13.22
N PHE A 288 -9.56 -11.44 -13.32
CA PHE A 288 -10.58 -10.53 -13.83
C PHE A 288 -10.30 -10.08 -15.28
N GLY A 289 -9.55 -10.88 -16.02
CA GLY A 289 -9.15 -10.58 -17.39
C GLY A 289 -8.09 -9.47 -17.48
N GLN A 290 -7.39 -9.17 -16.38
CA GLN A 290 -6.41 -8.07 -16.28
C GLN A 290 -5.00 -8.48 -15.86
N GLY A 291 -4.77 -9.75 -15.49
CA GLY A 291 -3.45 -10.22 -15.10
C GLY A 291 -2.45 -10.31 -16.26
N PRO A 292 -1.20 -10.73 -15.98
CA PRO A 292 -0.08 -10.67 -16.92
C PRO A 292 -0.33 -11.39 -18.26
N THR A 293 -0.99 -12.55 -18.22
CA THR A 293 -1.33 -13.36 -19.39
C THR A 293 -2.68 -12.98 -20.00
N SER A 294 -3.56 -12.35 -19.22
CA SER A 294 -4.90 -12.00 -19.65
C SER A 294 -5.00 -10.63 -20.31
N CYS A 295 -4.09 -9.72 -19.98
CA CYS A 295 -4.09 -8.36 -20.51
C CYS A 295 -2.72 -7.99 -21.11
N PRO A 296 -2.31 -8.66 -22.20
CA PRO A 296 -1.05 -8.35 -22.85
C PRO A 296 -1.12 -6.99 -23.55
N MET A 297 0.05 -6.38 -23.72
CA MET A 297 0.20 -5.20 -24.57
C MET A 297 0.07 -5.61 -26.03
N ASN A 298 -0.76 -4.90 -26.79
CA ASN A 298 -0.89 -5.12 -28.22
C ASN A 298 0.22 -4.42 -29.03
N LYS A 299 0.25 -4.65 -30.34
CA LYS A 299 1.22 -4.05 -31.27
C LYS A 299 1.23 -2.51 -31.30
N TYR A 300 0.21 -1.86 -30.72
CA TYR A 300 0.09 -0.40 -30.63
C TYR A 300 0.49 0.14 -29.26
N GLY A 301 1.06 -0.69 -28.38
CA GLY A 301 1.47 -0.28 -27.04
C GLY A 301 0.31 -0.05 -26.08
N ARG A 302 -0.82 -0.76 -26.25
CA ARG A 302 -2.02 -0.62 -25.42
C ARG A 302 -2.44 -1.95 -24.79
N TYR A 303 -2.92 -1.92 -23.56
CA TYR A 303 -3.38 -3.10 -22.83
C TYR A 303 -4.86 -3.38 -23.13
N GLN A 304 -5.19 -4.63 -23.45
CA GLN A 304 -6.56 -5.05 -23.77
C GLN A 304 -7.03 -6.10 -22.78
N ARG A 305 -8.12 -5.82 -22.06
CA ARG A 305 -8.67 -6.75 -21.06
C ARG A 305 -9.65 -7.75 -21.69
N LYS A 306 -9.85 -8.88 -21.04
CA LYS A 306 -10.75 -9.96 -21.52
C LYS A 306 -12.18 -9.88 -20.98
N SER A 307 -12.38 -9.24 -19.83
CA SER A 307 -13.67 -9.22 -19.13
C SER A 307 -13.97 -7.84 -18.53
N TYR A 308 -15.25 -7.56 -18.24
CA TYR A 308 -15.73 -6.31 -17.64
C TYR A 308 -16.84 -6.56 -16.62
N ILE A 309 -17.19 -5.53 -15.83
CA ILE A 309 -18.21 -5.61 -14.78
C ILE A 309 -19.50 -4.93 -15.23
N PHE A 310 -19.43 -3.62 -15.54
CA PHE A 310 -20.59 -2.80 -15.89
C PHE A 310 -20.65 -2.52 -17.39
N GLU A 311 -19.52 -2.12 -17.96
CA GLU A 311 -19.44 -1.64 -19.33
C GLU A 311 -18.16 -2.16 -20.00
N PRO A 312 -18.19 -2.46 -21.31
CA PRO A 312 -17.10 -3.15 -22.00
C PRO A 312 -15.89 -2.24 -22.32
N TRP A 313 -15.55 -1.30 -21.44
CA TRP A 313 -14.40 -0.40 -21.60
C TRP A 313 -13.10 -1.20 -21.69
N TYR A 314 -12.33 -0.92 -22.75
CA TYR A 314 -11.03 -1.51 -23.04
C TYR A 314 -11.02 -3.02 -23.33
N VAL A 315 -12.20 -3.61 -23.50
CA VAL A 315 -12.36 -5.03 -23.76
C VAL A 315 -12.11 -5.32 -25.24
N LYS A 316 -11.35 -6.37 -25.52
CA LYS A 316 -11.12 -6.81 -26.90
C LYS A 316 -12.44 -7.28 -27.54
N GLU A 317 -12.69 -6.84 -28.77
CA GLU A 317 -13.78 -7.38 -29.58
C GLU A 317 -13.54 -8.86 -29.91
N THR A 318 -14.51 -9.70 -29.57
CA THR A 318 -14.50 -11.13 -29.89
C THR A 318 -15.83 -11.52 -30.50
N TRP A 319 -15.83 -12.63 -31.24
CA TRP A 319 -17.04 -13.17 -31.86
C TRP A 319 -18.11 -13.53 -30.80
N PHE A 320 -17.69 -13.95 -29.61
CA PHE A 320 -18.55 -14.26 -28.47
C PHE A 320 -19.51 -13.12 -28.11
N TYR A 321 -19.00 -11.88 -28.04
CA TYR A 321 -19.83 -10.70 -27.73
C TYR A 321 -20.78 -10.30 -28.86
N LYS A 322 -20.55 -10.78 -30.09
CA LYS A 322 -21.41 -10.47 -31.25
C LYS A 322 -22.66 -11.35 -31.28
N ILE A 323 -22.55 -12.60 -30.83
CA ILE A 323 -23.60 -13.62 -30.98
C ILE A 323 -24.57 -13.71 -29.79
N LEU A 324 -24.25 -13.10 -28.64
CA LEU A 324 -25.10 -13.17 -27.45
C LEU A 324 -26.19 -12.07 -27.46
N PRO A 325 -27.48 -12.43 -27.62
CA PRO A 325 -28.55 -11.44 -27.78
C PRO A 325 -28.83 -10.65 -26.50
N PHE A 326 -28.49 -11.21 -25.33
CA PHE A 326 -28.72 -10.58 -24.03
C PHE A 326 -27.67 -9.52 -23.66
N ILE A 327 -26.55 -9.43 -24.39
CA ILE A 327 -25.52 -8.43 -24.17
C ILE A 327 -25.90 -7.13 -24.88
N ARG A 328 -26.44 -6.18 -24.09
CA ARG A 328 -26.87 -4.85 -24.57
C ARG A 328 -25.70 -3.92 -24.91
N LYS A 329 -24.67 -3.85 -24.06
CA LYS A 329 -23.46 -3.04 -24.28
C LYS A 329 -22.32 -3.95 -24.75
N ARG A 330 -21.77 -3.67 -25.92
CA ARG A 330 -20.76 -4.53 -26.58
C ARG A 330 -19.45 -3.79 -26.76
N PRO A 331 -18.29 -4.48 -26.67
CA PRO A 331 -17.01 -3.87 -26.99
C PRO A 331 -17.02 -3.27 -28.40
N GLY A 332 -16.39 -2.11 -28.56
CA GLY A 332 -16.33 -1.38 -29.81
C GLY A 332 -15.55 -0.08 -29.66
N SER A 333 -15.51 0.74 -30.72
CA SER A 333 -14.79 2.02 -30.74
C SER A 333 -15.23 2.97 -29.61
N MET A 334 -16.55 3.05 -29.34
CA MET A 334 -17.13 3.82 -28.24
C MET A 334 -16.51 3.47 -26.89
N TYR A 335 -16.22 2.17 -26.67
CA TYR A 335 -15.67 1.65 -25.41
C TYR A 335 -14.15 1.47 -25.47
N LYS A 336 -13.46 2.09 -26.43
CA LYS A 336 -12.00 2.00 -26.60
C LYS A 336 -11.50 0.54 -26.68
N SER A 337 -12.14 -0.32 -27.50
CA SER A 337 -11.79 -1.75 -27.66
C SER A 337 -10.34 -2.02 -28.09
N GLN A 338 -9.64 -1.02 -28.62
CA GLN A 338 -8.20 -1.03 -28.89
C GLN A 338 -7.33 -1.10 -27.62
N GLY A 339 -7.92 -0.93 -26.43
CA GLY A 339 -7.25 -1.00 -25.15
C GLY A 339 -6.89 0.36 -24.55
N PHE A 340 -6.24 0.33 -23.39
CA PHE A 340 -5.86 1.52 -22.62
C PHE A 340 -4.34 1.67 -22.49
N LYS A 341 -3.93 2.88 -22.14
CA LYS A 341 -2.66 3.14 -21.46
C LYS A 341 -2.98 3.67 -20.07
N VAL A 342 -2.10 3.41 -19.10
CA VAL A 342 -2.37 3.73 -17.70
C VAL A 342 -2.57 5.23 -17.49
N GLU A 343 -1.80 6.06 -18.21
CA GLU A 343 -1.89 7.52 -18.20
C GLU A 343 -3.19 8.10 -18.77
N GLU A 344 -3.99 7.29 -19.47
CA GLU A 344 -5.28 7.71 -20.05
C GLU A 344 -6.48 7.38 -19.14
N LEU A 345 -6.27 6.60 -18.08
CA LEU A 345 -7.34 6.17 -17.18
C LEU A 345 -7.85 7.32 -16.30
N GLY A 346 -9.14 7.33 -16.00
CA GLY A 346 -9.81 8.37 -15.23
C GLY A 346 -10.66 9.32 -16.10
N PRO A 347 -11.14 10.44 -15.52
CA PRO A 347 -12.01 11.39 -16.23
C PRO A 347 -11.38 11.87 -17.54
N GLU A 348 -12.15 11.94 -18.62
CA GLU A 348 -11.63 12.24 -19.97
C GLU A 348 -10.84 13.55 -20.02
N LYS A 349 -11.25 14.58 -19.25
CA LYS A 349 -10.55 15.87 -19.12
C LYS A 349 -9.10 15.76 -18.62
N PHE A 350 -8.72 14.65 -18.01
CA PHE A 350 -7.38 14.35 -17.49
C PHE A 350 -6.68 13.22 -18.25
N SER A 351 -7.30 12.66 -19.30
CA SER A 351 -6.68 11.61 -20.12
C SER A 351 -5.35 12.11 -20.71
N GLY A 352 -4.25 11.40 -20.45
CA GLY A 352 -2.92 11.74 -20.94
C GLY A 352 -2.26 12.95 -20.26
N LYS A 353 -2.85 13.50 -19.19
CA LYS A 353 -2.25 14.58 -18.40
C LYS A 353 -1.44 14.03 -17.23
N GLY A 354 -0.42 14.76 -16.80
CA GLY A 354 0.41 14.39 -15.65
C GLY A 354 1.45 13.31 -15.92
N ILE A 355 1.75 12.99 -17.19
CA ILE A 355 2.61 11.85 -17.56
C ILE A 355 4.00 11.95 -16.91
N GLU A 356 4.66 13.11 -16.99
CA GLU A 356 6.01 13.27 -16.45
C GLU A 356 6.04 13.22 -14.91
N GLU A 357 5.00 13.77 -14.26
CA GLU A 357 4.80 13.65 -12.81
C GLU A 357 4.60 12.19 -12.41
N MET A 358 3.74 11.47 -13.14
CA MET A 358 3.49 10.05 -12.90
C MET A 358 4.73 9.19 -13.11
N LYS A 359 5.50 9.42 -14.18
CA LYS A 359 6.77 8.69 -14.41
C LYS A 359 7.74 8.94 -13.26
N LYS A 360 7.87 10.19 -12.84
CA LYS A 360 8.74 10.57 -11.72
C LYS A 360 8.31 9.92 -10.42
N ASP A 361 7.01 9.92 -10.12
CA ASP A 361 6.44 9.26 -8.95
C ASP A 361 6.66 7.74 -9.01
N ALA A 362 6.42 7.12 -10.18
CA ALA A 362 6.70 5.71 -10.39
C ALA A 362 8.19 5.37 -10.25
N GLU A 363 9.11 6.24 -10.69
CA GLU A 363 10.55 6.08 -10.46
C GLU A 363 10.95 6.33 -8.99
N ASN A 364 10.23 7.20 -8.27
CA ASN A 364 10.40 7.35 -6.82
C ASN A 364 9.97 6.09 -6.07
N MET A 365 8.87 5.44 -6.48
CA MET A 365 8.45 4.13 -5.93
C MET A 365 9.47 3.01 -6.18
N LYS A 366 10.36 3.21 -7.17
CA LYS A 366 11.50 2.35 -7.47
C LYS A 366 12.69 2.59 -6.57
N LYS A 367 12.79 3.73 -5.86
CA LYS A 367 13.99 4.14 -5.11
C LYS A 367 14.33 3.08 -4.06
N ARG A 368 15.21 2.21 -4.52
CA ARG A 368 15.79 1.01 -3.95
C ARG A 368 17.16 0.93 -4.57
N ALA A 369 18.17 0.54 -3.80
CA ALA A 369 19.46 0.25 -4.41
C ALA A 369 19.35 -1.12 -5.10
N ILE A 370 19.34 -1.15 -6.43
CA ILE A 370 19.35 -2.40 -7.19
C ILE A 370 20.80 -2.69 -7.58
N PHE A 371 21.26 -3.89 -7.26
CA PHE A 371 22.58 -4.38 -7.63
C PHE A 371 22.45 -5.70 -8.38
N GLN A 372 23.40 -5.98 -9.29
CA GLN A 372 23.37 -7.17 -10.14
C GLN A 372 24.51 -8.10 -9.79
N ILE A 373 24.19 -9.39 -9.60
CA ILE A 373 25.16 -10.48 -9.59
C ILE A 373 25.21 -11.07 -11.00
N ILE A 374 26.43 -11.29 -11.51
CA ILE A 374 26.66 -11.92 -12.81
C ILE A 374 27.45 -13.20 -12.57
N ASN A 375 26.93 -14.34 -13.03
CA ASN A 375 27.67 -15.60 -13.00
C ASN A 375 28.60 -15.67 -14.21
N GLN A 376 29.90 -15.56 -13.97
CA GLN A 376 30.95 -15.67 -15.00
C GLN A 376 31.53 -17.07 -15.15
N SER A 377 31.02 -18.05 -14.39
CA SER A 377 31.48 -19.44 -14.47
C SER A 377 30.75 -20.24 -15.56
N GLU A 378 31.32 -21.38 -15.91
CA GLU A 378 30.77 -22.34 -16.88
C GLU A 378 29.67 -23.24 -16.26
N THR A 379 29.42 -23.14 -14.95
CA THR A 379 28.43 -23.94 -14.22
C THR A 379 27.37 -23.07 -13.56
N SER A 380 26.23 -23.67 -13.21
CA SER A 380 25.19 -22.94 -12.47
C SER A 380 25.63 -22.69 -11.03
N VAL A 381 25.42 -21.47 -10.55
CA VAL A 381 25.80 -21.04 -9.21
C VAL A 381 24.55 -20.83 -8.36
N THR A 382 24.50 -21.45 -7.19
CA THR A 382 23.49 -21.14 -6.17
C THR A 382 24.02 -20.05 -5.27
N PHE A 383 23.23 -19.01 -4.98
CA PHE A 383 23.61 -17.96 -4.05
C PHE A 383 22.62 -17.87 -2.88
N ARG A 384 23.13 -17.38 -1.74
CA ARG A 384 22.35 -16.98 -0.56
C ARG A 384 22.83 -15.62 -0.09
N VAL A 385 21.90 -14.75 0.32
CA VAL A 385 22.15 -13.41 0.83
C VAL A 385 21.71 -13.38 2.30
N ASP A 386 22.61 -12.91 3.15
CA ASP A 386 22.38 -12.77 4.58
C ASP A 386 22.70 -11.33 5.01
N LEU A 387 21.81 -10.72 5.80
CA LEU A 387 22.08 -9.48 6.51
C LEU A 387 22.66 -9.82 7.89
N ALA A 388 23.75 -9.15 8.28
CA ALA A 388 24.40 -9.41 9.57
C ALA A 388 23.45 -9.18 10.76
N SER A 389 22.52 -8.24 10.64
CA SER A 389 21.46 -7.97 11.61
C SER A 389 20.49 -9.13 11.85
N GLN A 390 20.25 -9.96 10.84
CA GLN A 390 19.26 -11.05 10.90
C GLN A 390 19.80 -12.35 11.52
N HIS A 391 21.13 -12.53 11.54
CA HIS A 391 21.80 -13.68 12.18
C HIS A 391 22.15 -13.45 13.67
N ALA A 392 21.82 -12.28 14.21
CA ALA A 392 22.34 -11.79 15.47
C ALA A 392 21.59 -12.30 16.72
N LYS A 393 20.65 -13.26 16.60
CA LYS A 393 20.05 -13.92 17.78
C LYS A 393 21.02 -14.84 18.53
N ASN A 394 22.13 -15.28 17.92
CA ASN A 394 23.05 -16.25 18.54
C ASN A 394 24.49 -15.76 18.75
N ARG A 395 24.83 -14.50 18.45
CA ARG A 395 26.23 -14.00 18.54
C ARG A 395 26.45 -12.66 19.26
N ILE A 396 25.40 -11.88 19.52
CA ILE A 396 25.54 -10.59 20.22
C ILE A 396 26.04 -10.77 21.67
N GLU A 397 25.83 -11.93 22.30
CA GLU A 397 26.34 -12.20 23.66
C GLU A 397 27.77 -12.77 23.71
N GLN A 398 28.28 -13.38 22.64
CA GLN A 398 29.59 -14.06 22.67
C GLN A 398 30.74 -13.29 22.00
N GLU A 399 30.48 -12.47 20.97
CA GLU A 399 31.56 -11.75 20.27
C GLU A 399 31.78 -10.31 20.75
N ASN A 400 30.88 -9.78 21.59
CA ASN A 400 31.04 -8.45 22.21
C ASN A 400 32.07 -8.40 23.36
N LYS A 401 32.81 -9.48 23.63
CA LYS A 401 33.89 -9.47 24.64
C LYS A 401 35.29 -9.18 24.11
N ASN A 402 35.55 -9.31 22.80
CA ASN A 402 36.94 -9.41 22.34
C ASN A 402 37.43 -8.34 21.34
N VAL A 403 36.70 -7.24 21.08
CA VAL A 403 37.20 -6.25 20.10
C VAL A 403 37.27 -4.79 20.57
N TRP A 404 36.57 -4.32 21.60
CA TRP A 404 36.74 -2.91 22.02
C TRP A 404 36.64 -2.74 23.54
N GLY A 405 37.78 -2.37 24.14
CA GLY A 405 37.85 -1.86 25.49
C GLY A 405 37.26 -0.44 25.60
N THR A 406 36.96 -0.07 26.84
CA THR A 406 36.40 1.20 27.34
C THR A 406 34.86 1.25 27.44
N ALA A 407 34.44 1.25 28.71
CA ALA A 407 33.15 1.61 29.31
C ALA A 407 31.92 1.72 28.40
N PHE A 408 30.94 0.85 28.63
CA PHE A 408 29.55 1.06 28.25
C PHE A 408 29.02 2.33 28.94
N ASP A 409 29.01 3.42 28.18
CA ASP A 409 28.36 4.67 28.56
C ASP A 409 26.91 4.61 28.08
N ALA A 410 25.96 4.54 29.02
CA ALA A 410 24.57 4.20 28.79
C ALA A 410 23.74 5.27 28.03
N ASN A 411 24.38 6.19 27.30
CA ASN A 411 23.73 7.35 26.68
C ASN A 411 24.35 7.80 25.34
N LYS A 412 24.67 6.89 24.41
CA LYS A 412 25.04 7.26 23.03
C LYS A 412 24.28 6.42 22.00
N HIS A 413 23.22 7.03 21.48
CA HIS A 413 22.59 6.88 20.15
C HIS A 413 22.62 5.47 19.52
N LEU A 414 21.44 4.88 19.29
CA LEU A 414 21.30 3.62 18.53
C LEU A 414 21.93 3.76 17.14
N ILE A 415 23.19 3.37 17.03
CA ILE A 415 23.85 3.00 15.78
C ILE A 415 23.33 1.61 15.49
N GLY A 416 22.57 1.42 14.42
CA GLY A 416 22.09 0.08 14.17
C GLY A 416 21.47 -0.18 12.80
N PRO A 417 21.41 -1.48 12.43
CA PRO A 417 20.63 -1.98 11.33
C PRO A 417 19.12 -2.03 11.66
N GLN A 418 18.72 -1.51 12.83
CA GLN A 418 17.39 -1.66 13.38
C GLN A 418 16.77 -0.31 13.72
N ASN A 419 15.50 -0.20 13.42
CA ASN A 419 14.62 0.91 13.70
C ASN A 419 14.25 0.96 15.19
N LEU A 420 13.76 2.09 15.69
CA LEU A 420 13.27 2.19 17.08
C LEU A 420 12.07 1.26 17.32
N SER A 421 11.30 0.98 16.27
CA SER A 421 10.24 -0.04 16.27
C SER A 421 10.74 -1.50 16.40
N GLY A 422 12.05 -1.74 16.42
CA GLY A 422 12.64 -3.08 16.44
C GLY A 422 12.62 -3.79 15.08
N ARG A 423 12.26 -3.12 13.99
CA ARG A 423 12.29 -3.66 12.61
C ARG A 423 13.66 -3.43 11.96
N SER A 424 14.03 -4.23 10.95
CA SER A 424 15.24 -3.95 10.17
C SER A 424 15.08 -2.64 9.38
N VAL A 425 16.15 -1.86 9.31
CA VAL A 425 16.22 -0.61 8.52
C VAL A 425 16.47 -0.93 7.05
N PHE A 426 17.21 -2.01 6.79
CA PHE A 426 17.53 -2.50 5.46
C PHE A 426 16.90 -3.86 5.24
N ASP A 427 16.25 -4.05 4.10
CA ASP A 427 15.77 -5.35 3.64
C ASP A 427 16.33 -5.66 2.25
N ILE A 428 16.57 -6.94 1.97
CA ILE A 428 17.09 -7.39 0.66
C ILE A 428 16.24 -8.52 0.08
N ALA A 429 15.99 -8.48 -1.23
CA ALA A 429 15.35 -9.56 -1.96
C ALA A 429 15.93 -9.74 -3.38
N PRO A 430 15.98 -10.98 -3.93
CA PRO A 430 15.75 -12.26 -3.25
C PRO A 430 16.88 -12.64 -2.29
N LEU A 431 16.57 -13.42 -1.25
CA LEU A 431 17.55 -13.91 -0.26
C LEU A 431 18.32 -15.14 -0.75
N ASP A 432 17.84 -15.83 -1.79
CA ASP A 432 18.54 -16.96 -2.40
C ASP A 432 18.14 -17.14 -3.88
N GLY A 433 18.84 -18.02 -4.58
CA GLY A 433 18.47 -18.45 -5.91
C GLY A 433 19.60 -19.12 -6.67
N VAL A 434 19.32 -19.50 -7.92
CA VAL A 434 20.30 -20.10 -8.84
C VAL A 434 20.51 -19.19 -10.05
N ILE A 435 21.76 -19.05 -10.47
CA ILE A 435 22.19 -18.26 -11.62
C ILE A 435 22.88 -19.20 -12.63
N PRO A 436 22.33 -19.41 -13.84
CA PRO A 436 22.95 -20.26 -14.84
C PRO A 436 24.29 -19.66 -15.36
N PRO A 437 25.11 -20.43 -16.09
CA PRO A 437 26.33 -19.93 -16.72
C PRO A 437 26.07 -18.69 -17.57
N GLY A 438 26.83 -17.61 -17.38
CA GLY A 438 26.63 -16.32 -18.06
C GLY A 438 25.36 -15.56 -17.64
N GLY A 439 24.58 -16.10 -16.69
CA GLY A 439 23.32 -15.53 -16.22
C GLY A 439 23.52 -14.33 -15.31
N LYS A 440 22.45 -13.53 -15.15
CA LYS A 440 22.41 -12.36 -14.27
C LYS A 440 21.24 -12.48 -13.30
N LYS A 441 21.43 -12.01 -12.06
CA LYS A 441 20.36 -11.90 -11.07
C LYS A 441 20.37 -10.51 -10.43
N GLN A 442 19.19 -9.92 -10.30
CA GLN A 442 19.02 -8.63 -9.62
C GLN A 442 18.73 -8.87 -8.14
N LEU A 443 19.43 -8.12 -7.30
CA LEU A 443 19.16 -8.00 -5.87
C LEU A 443 18.70 -6.57 -5.57
N THR A 444 17.72 -6.45 -4.70
CA THR A 444 17.02 -5.21 -4.39
C THR A 444 17.20 -4.90 -2.92
N VAL A 445 17.81 -3.76 -2.59
CA VAL A 445 17.87 -3.21 -1.22
C VAL A 445 16.75 -2.21 -1.00
N ILE A 446 16.01 -2.39 0.07
CA ILE A 446 14.98 -1.47 0.57
C ILE A 446 15.57 -0.78 1.80
N PHE A 447 15.43 0.54 1.88
CA PHE A 447 15.88 1.36 3.01
C PHE A 447 14.67 2.08 3.62
N SER A 448 14.32 1.73 4.86
CA SER A 448 13.08 2.15 5.53
C SER A 448 13.34 2.64 6.97
N PRO A 449 14.01 3.79 7.16
CA PRO A 449 14.26 4.34 8.50
C PRO A 449 12.98 4.89 9.15
N ASP A 450 12.80 4.67 10.45
CA ASP A 450 11.66 5.20 11.24
C ASP A 450 12.01 6.34 12.20
N HIS A 451 13.28 6.74 12.24
CA HIS A 451 13.79 7.80 13.09
C HIS A 451 14.99 8.51 12.45
N ASP A 452 15.36 9.64 13.04
CA ASP A 452 16.53 10.40 12.63
C ASP A 452 17.82 9.68 13.01
N SER A 453 18.65 9.36 12.02
CA SER A 453 20.00 8.88 12.24
C SER A 453 20.90 9.17 11.05
N ASP A 454 22.15 9.50 11.33
CA ASP A 454 23.21 9.65 10.33
C ASP A 454 23.92 8.33 10.01
N PHE A 455 23.64 7.28 10.78
CA PHE A 455 24.53 6.13 10.90
C PHE A 455 23.83 4.79 10.69
N PHE A 456 22.73 4.77 9.92
CA PHE A 456 22.14 3.49 9.54
C PHE A 456 23.16 2.69 8.72
N SER A 457 23.46 1.48 9.17
CA SER A 457 24.37 0.59 8.46
C SER A 457 24.05 -0.88 8.72
N ASP A 458 24.22 -1.69 7.69
CA ASP A 458 24.16 -3.15 7.78
C ASP A 458 25.17 -3.78 6.82
N LEU A 459 25.58 -5.02 7.08
CA LEU A 459 26.51 -5.77 6.25
C LEU A 459 25.76 -6.85 5.50
N VAL A 460 25.89 -6.83 4.18
CA VAL A 460 25.37 -7.87 3.29
C VAL A 460 26.46 -8.88 3.05
N ARG A 461 26.13 -10.16 3.24
CA ARG A 461 26.99 -11.30 2.89
C ARG A 461 26.30 -12.15 1.84
N ILE A 462 26.99 -12.47 0.76
CA ILE A 462 26.49 -13.36 -0.29
C ILE A 462 27.38 -14.58 -0.36
N THR A 463 26.81 -15.76 -0.16
CA THR A 463 27.51 -17.05 -0.20
C THR A 463 27.16 -17.79 -1.49
N ILE A 464 28.14 -18.44 -2.13
CA ILE A 464 28.00 -19.14 -3.41
C ILE A 464 28.27 -20.65 -3.25
N SER A 465 27.33 -21.49 -3.73
CA SER A 465 27.44 -22.94 -3.97
C SER A 465 28.05 -23.78 -2.84
N GLU A 466 27.52 -23.68 -1.61
CA GLU A 466 27.99 -24.38 -0.39
C GLU A 466 29.48 -24.19 -0.05
N GLN A 467 30.21 -23.36 -0.81
CA GLN A 467 31.60 -23.03 -0.60
C GLN A 467 31.73 -21.73 0.21
N PRO A 468 32.87 -21.53 0.89
CA PRO A 468 33.10 -20.35 1.73
C PRO A 468 33.34 -19.04 0.96
N VAL A 469 33.07 -19.00 -0.36
CA VAL A 469 33.21 -17.76 -1.15
C VAL A 469 32.12 -16.78 -0.71
N LYS A 470 32.55 -15.74 0.00
CA LYS A 470 31.71 -14.68 0.54
C LYS A 470 31.99 -13.38 -0.20
N LEU A 471 30.98 -12.84 -0.88
CA LEU A 471 30.98 -11.45 -1.30
C LEU A 471 30.35 -10.62 -0.17
N GLU A 472 31.08 -9.62 0.34
CA GLU A 472 30.59 -8.75 1.41
C GLU A 472 30.61 -7.30 0.97
N PHE A 473 29.53 -6.56 1.26
CA PHE A 473 29.51 -5.11 1.10
C PHE A 473 28.60 -4.47 2.14
N ARG A 474 28.89 -3.21 2.48
CA ARG A 474 28.22 -2.48 3.55
C ARG A 474 27.16 -1.54 2.98
N LEU A 475 25.96 -1.63 3.51
CA LEU A 475 24.90 -0.64 3.31
C LEU A 475 25.09 0.51 4.29
N ARG A 476 24.88 1.73 3.80
CA ARG A 476 24.87 2.94 4.62
C ARG A 476 23.69 3.81 4.20
N GLY A 477 23.01 4.39 5.18
CA GLY A 477 21.85 5.24 4.97
C GLY A 477 21.80 6.36 5.98
N THR A 478 21.15 7.46 5.60
CA THR A 478 20.88 8.60 6.48
C THR A 478 19.38 8.87 6.41
N GLY A 479 18.73 9.00 7.57
CA GLY A 479 17.30 9.27 7.70
C GLY A 479 17.05 10.59 8.42
N ARG A 480 16.08 11.36 7.92
CA ARG A 480 15.62 12.63 8.52
C ARG A 480 14.10 12.72 8.43
N GLN A 481 13.46 13.10 9.52
CA GLN A 481 12.02 13.36 9.62
C GLN A 481 11.65 14.62 8.84
N ASN A 482 12.55 15.62 8.78
CA ASN A 482 12.30 16.91 8.16
C ASN A 482 13.14 17.12 6.89
N THR A 483 12.55 17.79 5.90
CA THR A 483 13.19 18.13 4.61
C THR A 483 14.35 19.12 4.78
N VAL A 484 14.27 20.04 5.75
CA VAL A 484 15.35 20.93 6.17
C VAL A 484 15.68 20.60 7.62
N TYR A 485 16.97 20.50 7.95
CA TYR A 485 17.44 20.17 9.29
C TYR A 485 18.67 20.99 9.67
N ILE A 486 18.84 21.26 10.95
CA ILE A 486 19.99 21.99 11.51
C ILE A 486 20.69 21.08 12.51
N ARG A 487 22.01 20.95 12.40
CA ARG A 487 22.84 20.11 13.28
C ARG A 487 23.97 20.96 13.91
N PRO A 488 24.13 20.98 15.24
CA PRO A 488 25.31 21.57 15.85
C PRO A 488 26.55 20.70 15.63
N LEU A 489 27.69 21.34 15.36
CA LEU A 489 29.00 20.72 15.22
C LEU A 489 29.88 21.15 16.41
N ASP A 490 29.63 20.57 17.58
CA ASP A 490 30.43 20.88 18.77
C ASP A 490 31.61 19.89 18.86
N ASN A 491 32.85 20.36 18.59
CA ASN A 491 34.15 19.71 18.85
C ASN A 491 34.18 18.17 18.85
N GLY A 492 33.77 17.54 17.74
CA GLY A 492 33.97 16.11 17.48
C GLY A 492 33.08 15.14 18.27
N ASN A 493 32.20 15.63 19.14
CA ASN A 493 31.16 14.81 19.78
C ASN A 493 29.79 15.23 19.22
N ILE A 494 29.17 14.34 18.45
CA ILE A 494 27.79 14.50 17.99
C ILE A 494 26.88 14.36 19.20
N VAL A 495 26.64 15.45 19.92
CA VAL A 495 25.52 15.54 20.86
C VAL A 495 24.32 15.96 20.03
N GLN A 496 23.61 14.97 19.48
CA GLN A 496 22.31 15.21 18.86
C GLN A 496 21.27 15.38 19.96
N LYS A 497 21.40 16.42 20.78
CA LYS A 497 20.21 17.07 21.34
C LYS A 497 19.65 17.89 20.19
N CYS A 498 18.75 17.29 19.41
CA CYS A 498 17.82 18.08 18.63
C CYS A 498 17.23 19.12 19.60
N LEU A 499 17.49 20.40 19.37
CA LEU A 499 16.90 21.50 20.13
C LEU A 499 15.42 21.71 19.73
N LEU A 500 14.72 20.60 19.50
CA LEU A 500 13.27 20.53 19.41
C LEU A 500 12.84 19.76 20.66
N PRO A 501 11.89 20.29 21.46
CA PRO A 501 11.31 19.49 22.53
C PRO A 501 10.79 18.19 21.93
N ASN A 502 11.16 17.09 22.56
CA ASN A 502 10.58 15.79 22.27
C ASN A 502 9.05 15.95 22.32
N VAL A 503 8.32 15.44 21.33
CA VAL A 503 6.84 15.60 21.25
C VAL A 503 6.15 15.02 22.50
N ASN A 504 6.84 14.17 23.26
CA ASN A 504 6.38 13.68 24.56
C ASN A 504 6.49 14.70 25.71
N ASP A 505 7.37 15.70 25.65
CA ASP A 505 7.48 16.76 26.67
C ASP A 505 6.52 17.93 26.38
N ALA A 506 6.12 18.12 25.11
CA ALA A 506 5.15 19.14 24.70
C ALA A 506 3.71 18.84 25.16
N LEU A 507 3.42 17.61 25.60
CA LEU A 507 2.12 17.24 26.20
C LEU A 507 1.90 17.84 27.60
N THR A 508 2.87 18.57 28.17
CA THR A 508 2.75 19.22 29.48
C THR A 508 2.70 20.76 29.43
N MET A 509 2.84 21.40 28.26
CA MET A 509 2.58 22.84 28.13
C MET A 509 1.20 23.06 27.52
N GLN A 510 0.26 23.40 28.41
CA GLN A 510 -1.12 23.73 28.11
C GLN A 510 -1.26 24.63 26.87
N MET A 511 -2.14 24.19 25.97
CA MET A 511 -2.76 25.03 24.96
C MET A 511 -3.40 26.25 25.61
N GLN A 512 -2.80 27.42 25.39
CA GLN A 512 -3.50 28.69 25.41
C GLN A 512 -3.03 29.49 24.21
N THR A 513 -3.74 29.38 23.09
CA THR A 513 -4.05 30.52 22.22
C THR A 513 -5.30 30.21 21.39
N THR A 514 -6.17 31.20 21.36
CA THR A 514 -7.47 31.26 20.70
C THR A 514 -7.35 32.09 19.43
N ASP A 515 -6.95 31.52 18.29
CA ASP A 515 -7.29 32.07 16.96
C ASP A 515 -6.97 31.08 15.81
N PRO A 516 -7.88 30.74 14.89
CA PRO A 516 -7.65 29.74 13.84
C PRO A 516 -6.83 30.21 12.60
N ASN A 517 -6.28 31.44 12.57
CA ASN A 517 -5.79 32.06 11.33
C ASN A 517 -4.29 32.41 11.26
N GLU A 518 -3.43 32.06 12.21
CA GLU A 518 -1.99 32.32 12.09
C GLU A 518 -1.22 31.18 11.38
N LYS A 519 -0.58 31.54 10.26
CA LYS A 519 0.35 30.69 9.52
C LYS A 519 1.64 30.49 10.32
N GLY A 520 1.92 29.23 10.65
CA GLY A 520 3.26 28.67 10.91
C GLY A 520 4.10 29.41 11.95
N ILE A 521 4.12 28.88 13.18
CA ILE A 521 5.09 29.30 14.20
C ILE A 521 6.51 29.08 13.63
N PRO A 522 7.40 30.09 13.61
CA PRO A 522 8.81 29.85 13.34
C PRO A 522 9.38 28.99 14.49
N ASN A 523 9.95 27.84 14.16
CA ASN A 523 10.68 27.01 15.11
C ASN A 523 11.95 27.76 15.55
N ASN A 524 11.83 28.63 16.55
CA ASN A 524 12.96 29.36 17.11
C ASN A 524 13.92 28.38 17.76
N ILE A 525 15.16 28.30 17.25
CA ILE A 525 16.20 27.45 17.81
C ILE A 525 17.01 28.28 18.81
N LEU A 526 16.97 27.88 20.08
CA LEU A 526 17.78 28.51 21.12
C LEU A 526 19.24 28.04 21.00
N VAL A 527 20.14 28.97 20.65
CA VAL A 527 21.58 28.70 20.61
C VAL A 527 22.23 29.27 21.87
N LEU A 528 22.62 28.39 22.79
CA LEU A 528 23.42 28.75 23.97
C LEU A 528 24.92 28.75 23.63
N LEU A 529 25.61 29.85 23.97
CA LEU A 529 27.06 30.03 23.84
C LEU A 529 27.64 30.25 25.23
N CYS A 530 28.62 29.42 25.62
CA CYS A 530 29.31 29.53 26.90
C CYS A 530 30.77 29.90 26.66
N ALA A 531 31.22 31.02 27.21
CA ALA A 531 32.64 31.39 27.20
C ALA A 531 33.42 30.42 28.11
N GLN A 532 34.54 29.90 27.63
CA GLN A 532 35.39 29.00 28.40
C GLN A 532 36.58 29.79 28.95
N PHE A 533 36.86 29.62 30.24
CA PHE A 533 38.04 30.22 30.89
C PHE A 533 39.16 29.19 30.94
N ILE A 534 40.16 29.34 30.08
CA ILE A 534 41.27 28.40 29.94
C ILE A 534 42.58 29.17 30.14
N ASN A 535 43.46 28.68 31.02
CA ASN A 535 44.78 29.25 31.29
C ASN A 535 44.77 30.76 31.59
N GLY A 536 43.82 31.23 32.41
CA GLY A 536 43.75 32.63 32.85
C GLY A 536 43.16 33.60 31.82
N LYS A 537 42.61 33.11 30.70
CA LYS A 537 41.95 33.93 29.68
C LYS A 537 40.60 33.35 29.29
N TYR A 538 39.65 34.24 29.01
CA TYR A 538 38.39 33.85 28.36
C TYR A 538 38.65 33.61 26.88
N VAL A 539 38.20 32.46 26.38
CA VAL A 539 38.18 32.12 24.96
C VAL A 539 36.78 32.50 24.43
N PRO A 540 36.68 33.26 23.33
CA PRO A 540 35.41 33.56 22.69
C PRO A 540 34.62 32.27 22.40
N ALA A 541 33.33 32.28 22.71
CA ALA A 541 32.46 31.13 22.44
C ALA A 541 32.17 31.05 20.94
N GLN A 542 32.62 29.99 20.29
CA GLN A 542 32.35 29.70 18.88
C GLN A 542 31.42 28.49 18.79
N ARG A 543 30.48 28.52 17.85
CA ARG A 543 29.62 27.37 17.52
C ARG A 543 29.40 27.27 16.03
N GLU A 544 29.49 26.05 15.51
CA GLU A 544 29.23 25.75 14.12
C GLU A 544 27.89 25.00 13.97
N LEU A 545 27.08 25.42 13.00
CA LEU A 545 25.81 24.79 12.68
C LEU A 545 25.82 24.34 11.22
N ILE A 546 25.45 23.09 10.96
CA ILE A 546 25.23 22.55 9.63
C ILE A 546 23.74 22.63 9.32
N VAL A 547 23.36 23.46 8.36
CA VAL A 547 22.02 23.49 7.77
C VAL A 547 22.02 22.55 6.56
N GLY A 548 21.30 21.44 6.68
CA GLY A 548 21.13 20.47 5.60
C GLY A 548 19.72 20.54 4.99
N CYS A 549 19.64 20.30 3.69
CA CYS A 549 18.37 20.06 3.01
C CYS A 549 18.41 18.65 2.41
N ALA A 550 17.54 17.77 2.89
CA ALA A 550 17.30 16.49 2.24
C ALA A 550 16.48 16.77 0.97
N SER A 551 17.10 16.70 -0.21
CA SER A 551 16.35 16.96 -1.44
C SER A 551 15.23 15.92 -1.58
N ILE A 552 13.98 16.34 -1.37
CA ILE A 552 12.86 15.72 -2.06
C ILE A 552 13.08 16.11 -3.51
N SER A 553 13.45 15.14 -4.35
CA SER A 553 13.81 15.40 -5.74
C SER A 553 12.58 15.75 -6.59
N SER A 554 11.74 16.70 -6.17
CA SER A 554 10.56 17.21 -6.88
C SER A 554 10.36 18.72 -6.77
N GLY A 555 11.42 19.48 -6.98
CA GLY A 555 11.35 20.88 -7.41
C GLY A 555 12.43 21.19 -8.45
N PRO A 556 12.39 22.35 -9.14
CA PRO A 556 13.64 22.94 -9.63
C PRO A 556 14.61 22.99 -8.44
N LYS A 557 15.94 22.98 -8.66
CA LYS A 557 16.93 23.22 -7.60
C LYS A 557 16.64 24.58 -6.95
N LYS A 558 15.65 24.66 -6.07
CA LYS A 558 15.53 25.70 -5.07
C LYS A 558 16.58 25.27 -4.08
N ASN A 559 17.71 25.97 -4.10
CA ASN A 559 18.58 26.05 -2.96
C ASN A 559 17.67 26.18 -1.73
N GLY A 560 17.94 25.42 -0.66
CA GLY A 560 17.23 25.65 0.58
C GLY A 560 17.49 27.09 1.00
N ASP A 561 16.59 28.00 0.65
CA ASP A 561 16.69 29.40 1.01
C ASP A 561 16.37 29.47 2.51
N TYR A 562 17.41 29.42 3.34
CA TYR A 562 17.33 29.82 4.73
C TYR A 562 17.76 31.27 4.83
N THR A 563 17.07 32.05 5.66
CA THR A 563 17.40 33.44 5.97
C THR A 563 17.67 33.55 7.46
N PHE A 564 18.64 34.39 7.83
CA PHE A 564 18.86 34.76 9.22
C PHE A 564 18.17 36.10 9.47
N ASP A 565 17.24 36.12 10.41
CA ASP A 565 16.60 37.35 10.88
C ASP A 565 17.42 37.98 12.02
N ASN A 566 17.28 39.30 12.22
CA ASN A 566 17.87 40.05 13.34
C ASN A 566 19.41 40.01 13.45
N LEU A 567 20.14 39.77 12.34
CA LEU A 567 21.61 39.78 12.32
C LEU A 567 22.23 41.10 12.81
N LYS A 568 21.57 42.24 12.57
CA LYS A 568 22.07 43.56 13.00
C LYS A 568 22.08 43.70 14.52
N ASP A 569 21.07 43.17 15.19
CA ASP A 569 20.93 43.27 16.65
C ASP A 569 21.97 42.37 17.33
N ILE A 570 22.18 41.16 16.79
CA ILE A 570 23.19 40.21 17.30
C ILE A 570 24.62 40.73 17.07
N ASN A 571 24.87 41.41 15.93
CA ASN A 571 26.16 42.06 15.67
C ASN A 571 26.42 43.24 16.62
N ALA A 572 25.38 43.98 17.03
CA ALA A 572 25.51 45.07 18.00
C ALA A 572 25.90 44.55 19.40
N GLU A 573 25.47 43.33 19.75
CA GLU A 573 25.85 42.62 20.99
C GLU A 573 27.23 41.93 20.92
N GLY A 574 28.01 42.15 19.85
CA GLY A 574 29.40 41.70 19.72
C GLY A 574 29.60 40.29 19.17
N PHE A 575 28.55 39.64 18.67
CA PHE A 575 28.64 38.36 17.97
C PHE A 575 28.85 38.58 16.47
N ASN A 576 29.53 37.66 15.79
CA ASN A 576 29.67 37.69 14.34
C ASN A 576 29.15 36.37 13.74
N VAL A 577 28.36 36.47 12.68
CA VAL A 577 27.74 35.30 12.01
C VAL A 577 28.31 35.19 10.61
N ASP A 578 29.23 34.25 10.41
CA ASP A 578 29.80 33.96 9.10
C ASP A 578 28.93 32.94 8.35
N VAL A 579 28.34 33.36 7.22
CA VAL A 579 27.54 32.49 6.35
C VAL A 579 28.37 32.12 5.12
N PRO A 580 28.80 30.86 4.96
CA PRO A 580 29.52 30.44 3.77
C PRO A 580 28.62 30.54 2.53
N LYS A 581 29.14 31.05 1.41
CA LYS A 581 28.44 30.94 0.12
C LYS A 581 28.29 29.45 -0.22
N VAL A 582 27.06 29.02 -0.50
CA VAL A 582 26.76 27.64 -0.89
C VAL A 582 27.50 27.34 -2.20
N ASN A 583 28.57 26.54 -2.15
CA ASN A 583 29.19 25.98 -3.35
C ASN A 583 28.32 24.80 -3.83
N ASN A 584 27.87 24.88 -5.08
CA ASN A 584 26.94 23.95 -5.74
C ASN A 584 27.46 22.52 -5.90
#